data_AF-B5VXC4-F1
#
_entry.id   AF-B5VXC4-F1
#
_cell.length_a   1.000
_cell.length_b   1.000
_cell.length_c   1.000
_cell.angle_alpha   90.00
_cell.angle_beta   90.00
_cell.angle_gamma   90.00
#
_symmetry.space_group_name_H-M   'P 1'
#
loop_
_entity.id
_entity.type
_entity.pdbx_description
1 polymer ?
#
loop_
_entity_poly.entity_id
_entity_poly.type
_entity_poly.pdbx_seq_one_letter_code
_entity_poly.pdbx_strand_id
1 'polypeptide(L)'
;MNYNVIALACESLSYREKLRLAQLLIQVARKEEENANPQNRIEIIEATTDQNTTGKEASKDMNTIEYIENRLLKLKPTKIKSLTNSIKSMYQFQGGISDDDINEIILDLQKRNFINIEQNRVIYLQ
;
A
#
# COMPACT_ATOMS: atom_id res chain seq x y z
N MET A 1 -11.90 -35.26 5.32
CA MET A 1 -11.65 -35.39 3.87
C MET A 1 -10.17 -35.64 3.68
N ASN A 2 -9.77 -36.64 2.88
CA ASN A 2 -8.36 -36.93 2.66
C ASN A 2 -7.84 -36.13 1.45
N TYR A 3 -6.62 -35.59 1.54
CA TYR A 3 -5.98 -34.80 0.48
C TYR A 3 -6.06 -35.49 -0.89
N ASN A 4 -5.83 -36.80 -0.91
CA ASN A 4 -5.84 -37.62 -2.12
C ASN A 4 -7.19 -37.62 -2.84
N VAL A 5 -8.31 -37.50 -2.12
CA VAL A 5 -9.65 -37.46 -2.73
C VAL A 5 -9.90 -36.11 -3.41
N ILE A 6 -9.40 -35.02 -2.81
CA ILE A 6 -9.52 -33.67 -3.36
C ILE A 6 -8.62 -33.53 -4.60
N ALA A 7 -7.40 -34.05 -4.55
CA ALA A 7 -6.48 -34.04 -5.69
C ALA A 7 -7.09 -34.74 -6.92
N LEU A 8 -7.68 -35.92 -6.71
CA LEU A 8 -8.32 -36.70 -7.77
C LEU A 8 -9.57 -36.00 -8.33
N ALA A 9 -10.37 -35.36 -7.47
CA ALA A 9 -11.47 -34.52 -7.92
C ALA A 9 -10.98 -33.29 -8.71
N CYS A 10 -9.85 -32.69 -8.32
CA CYS A 10 -9.27 -31.55 -9.02
C CYS A 10 -8.81 -31.90 -10.44
N GLU A 11 -8.41 -33.15 -10.72
CA GLU A 11 -7.99 -33.56 -12.06
C GLU A 11 -9.12 -33.40 -13.09
N SER A 12 -10.36 -33.73 -12.70
CA SER A 12 -11.56 -33.59 -13.52
C SER A 12 -12.00 -32.15 -13.82
N LEU A 13 -11.45 -31.17 -13.10
CA LEU A 13 -11.77 -29.75 -13.29
C LEU A 13 -11.08 -29.17 -14.54
N SER A 14 -11.76 -28.23 -15.20
CA SER A 14 -11.17 -27.41 -16.25
C SER A 14 -10.07 -26.48 -15.71
N TYR A 15 -9.20 -25.96 -16.59
CA TYR A 15 -8.12 -25.07 -16.16
C TYR A 15 -8.63 -23.81 -15.41
N ARG A 16 -9.79 -23.28 -15.81
CA ARG A 16 -10.38 -22.10 -15.14
C ARG A 16 -10.86 -22.43 -13.73
N GLU A 17 -11.46 -23.59 -13.56
CA GLU A 17 -11.95 -24.05 -12.25
C GLU A 17 -10.78 -24.38 -11.33
N LYS A 18 -9.70 -24.97 -11.85
CA LYS A 18 -8.45 -25.18 -11.10
C LYS A 18 -7.86 -23.86 -10.59
N LEU A 19 -7.78 -22.85 -11.45
CA LEU A 19 -7.28 -21.52 -11.07
C LEU A 19 -8.19 -20.84 -10.03
N ARG A 20 -9.52 -20.94 -10.19
CA ARG A 20 -10.48 -20.40 -9.23
C ARG A 20 -10.41 -21.11 -7.87
N LEU A 21 -10.25 -22.43 -7.87
CA LEU A 21 -10.09 -23.22 -6.65
C LEU A 21 -8.79 -22.87 -5.92
N ALA A 22 -7.68 -22.72 -6.65
CA ALA A 22 -6.41 -22.29 -6.06
C ALA A 22 -6.54 -20.93 -5.37
N GLN A 23 -7.19 -19.96 -6.02
CA GLN A 23 -7.46 -18.64 -5.43
C GLN A 23 -8.29 -18.76 -4.15
N LEU A 24 -9.34 -19.58 -4.16
CA LEU A 24 -10.19 -19.81 -2.99
C LEU A 24 -9.40 -20.46 -1.84
N LEU A 25 -8.58 -21.48 -2.12
CA LEU A 25 -7.78 -22.16 -1.11
C LEU A 25 -6.78 -21.21 -0.44
N ILE A 26 -6.13 -20.33 -1.23
CA ILE A 26 -5.24 -19.30 -0.70
C ILE A 26 -5.99 -18.34 0.22
N GLN A 27 -7.19 -17.90 -0.18
CA GLN A 27 -8.01 -16.99 0.64
C GLN A 27 -8.45 -17.64 1.96
N VAL A 28 -8.88 -18.89 1.91
CA VAL A 28 -9.31 -19.64 3.10
C VAL A 28 -8.13 -19.86 4.03
N ALA A 29 -6.98 -20.29 3.51
CA ALA A 29 -5.77 -20.50 4.31
C ALA A 29 -5.31 -19.21 5.01
N ARG A 30 -5.31 -18.07 4.31
CA ARG A 30 -4.98 -16.77 4.91
C ARG A 30 -5.96 -16.38 6.02
N LYS A 31 -7.25 -16.62 5.83
CA LYS A 31 -8.26 -16.33 6.85
C LYS A 31 -8.12 -17.24 8.07
N GLU A 32 -7.78 -18.51 7.86
CA GLU A 32 -7.49 -19.45 8.94
C GLU A 32 -6.22 -19.05 9.70
N GLU A 33 -5.17 -18.65 8.99
CA GLU A 33 -3.93 -18.11 9.58
C GLU A 33 -4.20 -16.83 10.39
N GLU A 34 -4.97 -15.88 9.85
CA GLU A 34 -5.35 -14.64 10.56
C GLU A 34 -6.13 -14.92 11.85
N ASN A 35 -6.99 -15.94 11.85
CA ASN A 35 -7.74 -16.35 13.03
C ASN A 35 -6.87 -17.12 14.05
N ALA A 36 -5.93 -17.93 13.57
CA ALA A 36 -5.09 -18.79 14.40
C ALA A 36 -3.89 -18.04 15.00
N ASN A 37 -3.37 -17.01 14.31
CA ASN A 37 -2.20 -16.26 14.73
C ASN A 37 -2.37 -14.74 14.52
N PRO A 38 -3.17 -14.06 15.37
CA PRO A 38 -3.42 -12.62 15.25
C PRO A 38 -2.20 -11.73 15.53
N GLN A 39 -1.12 -12.30 16.09
CA GLN A 39 0.09 -11.57 16.53
C GLN A 39 1.12 -11.35 15.41
N ASN A 40 1.07 -12.13 14.33
CA ASN A 40 2.08 -12.07 13.26
C ASN A 40 1.97 -10.83 12.34
N ARG A 41 1.10 -9.87 12.68
CA ARG A 41 0.99 -8.60 11.95
C ARG A 41 2.13 -7.63 12.25
N ILE A 42 2.85 -7.82 13.37
CA ILE A 42 3.92 -6.90 13.80
C ILE A 42 5.31 -7.43 13.41
N GLU A 43 5.57 -8.74 13.53
CA GLU A 43 6.91 -9.30 13.29
C GLU A 43 7.35 -9.31 11.81
N ILE A 44 6.42 -9.40 10.85
CA ILE A 44 6.76 -9.36 9.42
C ILE A 44 7.25 -7.96 9.00
N ILE A 45 6.83 -6.90 9.71
CA ILE A 45 7.28 -5.52 9.47
C ILE A 45 8.73 -5.34 9.97
N GLU A 46 9.12 -6.04 11.03
CA GLU A 46 10.48 -5.92 11.59
C GLU A 46 11.49 -6.84 10.90
N ALA A 47 11.08 -8.03 10.45
CA ALA A 47 11.99 -9.01 9.85
C ALA A 47 12.32 -8.79 8.36
N THR A 48 11.69 -7.83 7.67
CA THR A 48 11.91 -7.57 6.24
C THR A 48 12.80 -6.36 5.93
N THR A 49 13.35 -5.68 6.96
CA THR A 49 14.24 -4.53 6.73
C THR A 49 15.65 -4.93 6.27
N ASP A 50 16.04 -6.19 6.44
CA ASP A 50 17.34 -6.69 5.98
C ASP A 50 17.16 -7.80 4.93
N GLN A 51 17.83 -7.61 3.78
CA GLN A 51 18.08 -8.56 2.69
C GLN A 51 17.18 -8.43 1.44
N ASN A 52 17.66 -7.59 0.53
CA ASN A 52 17.61 -7.70 -0.93
C ASN A 52 17.10 -9.05 -1.49
N THR A 53 16.01 -9.03 -2.27
CA THR A 53 15.97 -9.58 -3.65
C THR A 53 14.61 -9.36 -4.31
N THR A 54 14.63 -8.55 -5.38
CA THR A 54 13.85 -8.68 -6.63
C THR A 54 12.55 -9.49 -6.62
N GLY A 55 11.43 -8.78 -6.81
CA GLY A 55 10.32 -9.29 -7.63
C GLY A 55 8.93 -9.10 -7.03
N LYS A 56 8.26 -8.02 -7.45
CA LYS A 56 6.80 -7.90 -7.50
C LYS A 56 6.04 -8.11 -6.19
N GLU A 57 6.09 -7.14 -5.29
CA GLU A 57 4.96 -6.86 -4.38
C GLU A 57 4.72 -5.36 -4.32
N ALA A 58 3.93 -4.87 -5.29
CA ALA A 58 3.42 -3.50 -5.34
C ALA A 58 2.22 -3.31 -4.38
N SER A 59 2.33 -3.81 -3.15
CA SER A 59 1.22 -3.76 -2.21
C SER A 59 1.69 -3.58 -0.78
N LYS A 60 1.36 -2.39 -0.26
CA LYS A 60 1.45 -1.93 1.12
C LYS A 60 2.86 -1.62 1.61
N ASP A 61 3.04 -0.35 1.96
CA ASP A 61 4.11 0.15 2.82
C ASP A 61 5.48 0.40 2.17
N MET A 62 5.51 0.84 0.91
CA MET A 62 6.61 1.68 0.44
C MET A 62 6.36 3.13 0.86
N ASN A 63 7.01 3.54 1.94
CA ASN A 63 7.28 4.94 2.32
C ASN A 63 6.18 5.93 1.91
N THR A 64 5.15 6.09 2.75
CA THR A 64 4.03 7.01 2.51
C THR A 64 4.49 8.38 2.03
N ILE A 65 5.61 8.90 2.57
CA ILE A 65 6.21 10.17 2.15
C ILE A 65 6.84 10.09 0.74
N GLU A 66 7.64 9.07 0.43
CA GLU A 66 8.29 8.93 -0.88
C GLU A 66 7.28 8.71 -2.02
N TYR A 67 6.17 7.99 -1.73
CA TYR A 67 5.05 7.88 -2.65
C TYR A 67 4.40 9.24 -2.91
N ILE A 68 4.16 10.02 -1.85
CA ILE A 68 3.61 11.36 -1.95
C ILE A 68 4.56 12.27 -2.73
N GLU A 69 5.86 12.25 -2.45
CA GLU A 69 6.89 13.00 -3.17
C GLU A 69 6.85 12.72 -4.67
N ASN A 70 6.93 11.45 -5.06
CA ASN A 70 6.87 11.03 -6.46
C ASN A 70 5.56 11.44 -7.15
N ARG A 71 4.43 11.38 -6.43
CA ARG A 71 3.12 11.74 -6.95
C ARG A 71 2.98 13.26 -7.09
N LEU A 72 3.48 14.02 -6.13
CA LEU A 72 3.50 15.49 -6.15
C LEU A 72 4.43 16.02 -7.25
N LEU A 73 5.56 15.37 -7.53
CA LEU A 73 6.42 15.71 -8.67
C LEU A 73 5.73 15.56 -10.02
N LYS A 74 4.80 14.61 -10.15
CA LYS A 74 4.02 14.39 -11.38
C LYS A 74 2.88 15.41 -11.53
N LEU A 75 2.18 15.70 -10.45
CA LEU A 75 1.01 16.58 -10.45
C LEU A 75 1.39 18.07 -10.40
N LYS A 76 2.56 18.40 -9.82
CA LYS A 76 3.08 19.75 -9.56
C LYS A 76 1.98 20.76 -9.17
N PRO A 77 1.18 20.50 -8.12
CA PRO A 77 0.16 21.45 -7.70
C PRO A 77 0.82 22.78 -7.30
N THR A 78 0.40 23.86 -7.95
CA THR A 78 0.98 25.22 -7.78
C THR A 78 0.34 26.02 -6.65
N LYS A 79 -0.80 25.55 -6.11
CA LYS A 79 -1.59 26.23 -5.06
C LYS A 79 -1.72 25.32 -3.84
N ILE A 80 -1.76 25.89 -2.63
CA ILE A 80 -1.95 25.14 -1.36
C ILE A 80 -3.22 24.29 -1.38
N LYS A 81 -4.34 24.84 -1.86
CA LYS A 81 -5.61 24.11 -2.01
C LYS A 81 -5.49 22.91 -2.96
N SER A 82 -4.65 23.02 -3.97
CA SER A 82 -4.41 21.92 -4.92
C SER A 82 -3.50 20.85 -4.30
N LEU A 83 -2.53 21.25 -3.48
CA LEU A 83 -1.65 20.34 -2.74
C LEU A 83 -2.43 19.50 -1.73
N THR A 84 -3.22 20.15 -0.87
CA THR A 84 -4.08 19.50 0.12
C THR A 84 -5.08 18.54 -0.53
N ASN A 85 -5.77 18.96 -1.59
CA ASN A 85 -6.68 18.08 -2.35
C ASN A 85 -5.94 16.89 -3.00
N SER A 86 -4.72 17.11 -3.48
CA SER A 86 -3.90 16.03 -4.05
C SER A 86 -3.56 14.99 -2.98
N ILE A 87 -3.07 15.43 -1.82
CA ILE A 87 -2.75 14.53 -0.69
C ILE A 87 -4.01 13.80 -0.22
N LYS A 88 -5.13 14.50 -0.05
CA LYS A 88 -6.43 13.89 0.33
C LYS A 88 -6.88 12.80 -0.65
N SER A 89 -6.69 13.03 -1.95
CA SER A 89 -6.99 12.05 -2.99
C SER A 89 -6.03 10.86 -2.97
N MET A 90 -4.79 11.02 -2.52
CA MET A 90 -3.83 9.91 -2.38
C MET A 90 -4.27 8.93 -1.27
N TYR A 91 -4.89 9.44 -0.19
CA TYR A 91 -5.37 8.62 0.93
C TYR A 91 -6.84 8.18 0.81
N GLN A 92 -7.55 8.54 -0.26
CA GLN A 92 -8.99 8.19 -0.41
C GLN A 92 -9.25 6.68 -0.40
N PHE A 93 -8.29 5.88 -0.90
CA PHE A 93 -8.39 4.42 -0.96
C PHE A 93 -7.86 3.74 0.31
N GLN A 94 -7.25 4.49 1.23
CA GLN A 94 -6.66 3.99 2.48
C GLN A 94 -7.53 4.29 3.72
N GLY A 95 -8.73 4.86 3.53
CA GLY A 95 -9.65 5.19 4.62
C GLY A 95 -9.85 6.70 4.84
N GLY A 96 -9.26 7.53 3.99
CA GLY A 96 -9.29 8.99 4.15
C GLY A 96 -8.25 9.47 5.18
N ILE A 97 -7.97 10.76 5.15
CA ILE A 97 -6.99 11.41 6.01
C ILE A 97 -7.62 12.67 6.61
N SER A 98 -7.31 12.97 7.87
CA SER A 98 -7.80 14.17 8.53
C SER A 98 -7.07 15.41 7.98
N ASP A 99 -7.69 16.58 8.07
CA ASP A 99 -7.03 17.81 7.60
C ASP A 99 -5.82 18.18 8.47
N ASP A 100 -5.76 17.73 9.73
CA ASP A 100 -4.62 17.91 10.64
C ASP A 100 -3.42 17.04 10.21
N ASP A 101 -3.66 15.76 9.87
CA ASP A 101 -2.61 14.87 9.37
C ASP A 101 -2.04 15.36 8.01
N ILE A 102 -2.87 15.96 7.15
CA ILE A 102 -2.40 16.59 5.91
C ILE A 102 -1.42 17.72 6.22
N ASN A 103 -1.70 18.53 7.25
CA ASN A 103 -0.80 19.62 7.65
C ASN A 103 0.52 19.08 8.18
N GLU A 104 0.51 18.00 8.95
CA GLU A 104 1.75 17.33 9.40
C GLU A 104 2.58 16.80 8.22
N ILE A 105 1.93 16.17 7.24
CA ILE A 105 2.60 15.70 6.02
C ILE A 105 3.23 16.87 5.24
N ILE A 106 2.54 18.01 5.15
CA ILE A 106 3.06 19.20 4.49
C ILE A 106 4.28 19.75 5.25
N LEU A 107 4.23 19.79 6.58
CA LEU A 107 5.36 20.21 7.41
C LEU A 107 6.57 19.29 7.23
N ASP A 108 6.36 17.99 7.13
CA ASP A 108 7.44 17.04 6.90
C ASP A 108 8.03 17.14 5.49
N LEU A 109 7.21 17.42 4.47
CA LEU A 109 7.67 17.73 3.11
C LEU A 109 8.50 19.04 3.06
N GLN A 110 8.15 20.03 3.88
CA GLN A 110 8.93 21.26 4.02
C GLN A 110 10.26 21.02 4.74
N LYS A 111 10.26 20.27 5.85
CA LYS A 111 11.50 19.91 6.58
C LYS A 111 12.49 19.14 5.71
N ARG A 112 11.98 18.31 4.78
CA ARG A 112 12.79 17.57 3.80
C ARG A 112 13.31 18.43 2.65
N ASN A 113 13.05 19.74 2.65
CA ASN A 113 13.35 20.67 1.56
C ASN A 113 12.75 20.26 0.21
N PHE A 114 11.62 19.54 0.20
CA PHE A 114 10.98 19.09 -1.04
C PHE A 114 10.03 20.14 -1.61
N ILE A 115 9.35 20.88 -0.73
CA ILE A 115 8.46 21.99 -1.07
C ILE A 115 8.76 23.20 -0.20
N ASN A 116 8.65 24.38 -0.80
CA ASN A 116 8.59 25.65 -0.10
C ASN A 116 7.26 26.33 -0.43
N ILE A 117 6.60 26.92 0.57
CA ILE A 117 5.31 27.57 0.40
C ILE A 117 5.51 29.07 0.55
N GLU A 118 5.46 29.80 -0.56
CA GLU A 118 5.52 31.26 -0.56
C GLU A 118 4.16 31.83 -0.98
N GLN A 119 3.54 32.63 -0.11
CA GLN A 119 2.34 33.44 -0.40
C GLN A 119 1.27 32.70 -1.22
N ASN A 120 0.89 31.49 -0.78
CA ASN A 120 -0.14 30.64 -1.40
C ASN A 120 0.28 29.88 -2.67
N ARG A 121 1.57 29.91 -3.03
CA ARG A 121 2.17 29.11 -4.09
C ARG A 121 3.12 28.06 -3.53
N VAL A 122 3.08 26.87 -4.11
CA VAL A 122 3.97 25.76 -3.77
C VAL A 122 5.12 25.75 -4.77
N ILE A 123 6.33 25.93 -4.29
CA ILE A 123 7.58 25.90 -5.04
C ILE A 123 8.26 24.58 -4.71
N TYR A 124 8.55 23.76 -5.71
CA TYR A 124 9.28 22.51 -5.53
C TYR A 124 10.77 22.81 -5.59
N LEU A 125 11.47 22.51 -4.51
CA LEU A 125 12.92 22.60 -4.42
C LEU A 125 13.44 21.20 -4.75
N GLN A 126 14.06 21.07 -5.93
CA GLN A 126 14.55 19.81 -6.48
C GLN A 126 16.02 19.60 -6.14
#